data_AF-A0A6A6QQR2-F1
#
_entry.id   AF-A0A6A6QQR2-F1
#
_cell.length_a   1.000
_cell.length_b   1.000
_cell.length_c   1.000
_cell.angle_alpha   90.00
_cell.angle_beta   90.00
_cell.angle_gamma   90.00
#
_symmetry.space_group_name_H-M   'P 1'
#
loop_
_entity.id
_entity.type
_entity.pdbx_description
1 polymer ?
#
loop_
_entity_poly.entity_id
_entity_poly.type
_entity_poly.pdbx_seq_one_letter_code
_entity_poly.pdbx_strand_id
1 'polypeptide(L)'
;MAANATMHWLLSESVFIISTVAYLPNYVEDPGNSYTVSGYSNSATVISICFGAGIVLTLLLVSCKRISHDIPLASTYSIAISAACHRPQEDKEASLLPVQWGVITSGNQTPVRCAFTTLRTVRPPQAGDEIGG
;
A
#
# COMPACT_ATOMS: atom_id res chain seq x y z
N MET A 1 -5.53 -5.40 2.68
CA MET A 1 -6.96 -5.48 2.33
C MET A 1 -7.86 -5.70 3.55
N ALA A 2 -7.66 -6.77 4.33
CA ALA A 2 -8.50 -7.05 5.52
C ALA A 2 -8.55 -5.90 6.54
N ALA A 3 -7.39 -5.34 6.92
CA ALA A 3 -7.33 -4.23 7.90
C ALA A 3 -8.13 -2.99 7.46
N ASN A 4 -8.09 -2.63 6.17
CA ASN A 4 -8.87 -1.52 5.64
C ASN A 4 -10.37 -1.80 5.66
N ALA A 5 -10.77 -3.01 5.26
CA ALA A 5 -12.17 -3.42 5.30
C ALA A 5 -12.73 -3.40 6.74
N THR A 6 -11.97 -3.92 7.71
CA THR A 6 -12.35 -3.91 9.12
C THR A 6 -12.39 -2.49 9.69
N MET A 7 -11.39 -1.65 9.41
CA MET A 7 -11.37 -0.26 9.87
C MET A 7 -12.54 0.54 9.29
N HIS A 8 -12.83 0.37 8.00
CA HIS A 8 -13.96 1.02 7.35
C HIS A 8 -15.30 0.57 7.94
N TRP A 9 -15.45 -0.72 8.24
CA TRP A 9 -16.65 -1.24 8.89
C TRP A 9 -16.82 -0.67 10.30
N LEU A 10 -15.77 -0.67 11.13
CA LEU A 10 -15.81 -0.09 12.48
C LEU A 10 -16.14 1.41 12.48
N LEU A 11 -15.66 2.15 11.48
CA LEU A 11 -15.99 3.56 11.32
C LEU A 11 -17.47 3.78 10.99
N SER A 12 -18.06 2.93 10.15
CA SER A 12 -19.49 2.97 9.84
C SER A 12 -20.37 2.73 11.07
N GLU A 13 -19.90 1.94 12.03
CA GLU A 13 -20.60 1.68 13.29
C GLU A 13 -20.35 2.77 14.36
N SER A 14 -19.35 3.63 14.16
CA SER A 14 -18.98 4.67 15.14
C SER A 14 -19.81 5.94 15.04
N VAL A 15 -20.22 6.33 13.83
CA VAL A 15 -20.99 7.55 13.56
C VAL A 15 -22.20 7.18 12.72
N PHE A 16 -23.38 7.56 13.18
CA PHE A 16 -24.64 7.29 12.48
C PHE A 16 -25.55 8.51 12.54
N ILE A 17 -26.42 8.67 11.55
CA ILE A 17 -27.34 9.81 11.48
C ILE A 17 -28.69 9.39 12.03
N ILE A 18 -29.24 10.19 12.95
CA ILE A 18 -30.57 10.01 13.52
C ILE A 18 -31.47 11.10 12.95
N SER A 19 -32.51 10.71 12.22
CA SER A 19 -33.55 11.62 11.74
C SER A 19 -34.84 11.36 12.50
N THR A 20 -35.30 12.36 13.25
CA THR A 20 -36.57 12.32 13.98
C THR A 20 -37.57 13.22 13.25
N VAL A 21 -38.64 12.60 12.75
CA VAL A 21 -39.76 13.30 12.10
C VAL A 21 -40.91 13.39 13.10
N ALA A 22 -41.34 14.62 13.40
CA ALA A 22 -42.46 14.87 14.29
C ALA A 22 -43.76 15.01 13.50
N TYR A 23 -44.87 14.51 14.03
CA TYR A 23 -46.20 14.63 13.42
C TYR A 23 -47.16 15.32 14.39
N LEU A 24 -47.96 16.24 13.87
CA LEU A 24 -49.09 16.85 14.59
C LEU A 24 -50.24 15.85 14.77
N PRO A 25 -51.22 16.11 15.66
CA PRO A 25 -52.40 15.25 15.84
C PRO A 25 -53.24 15.01 14.57
N ASN A 26 -53.11 15.88 13.57
CA ASN A 26 -53.75 15.76 12.26
C ASN A 26 -52.91 14.97 11.23
N TYR A 27 -51.85 14.27 11.67
CA TYR A 27 -50.95 13.48 10.82
C TYR A 27 -50.12 14.28 9.79
N VAL A 28 -50.04 15.60 9.93
CA VAL A 28 -49.16 16.45 9.13
C VAL A 28 -47.79 16.55 9.83
N GLU A 29 -46.71 16.55 9.06
CA GLU A 29 -45.36 16.74 9.59
C GLU A 29 -45.20 18.11 10.27
N ASP A 30 -44.54 18.14 11.42
CA ASP A 30 -44.17 19.37 12.13
C ASP A 30 -42.70 19.75 11.81
N PRO A 31 -42.45 20.63 10.82
CA PRO A 31 -41.08 21.03 10.48
C PRO A 31 -40.39 21.82 11.60
N GLY A 32 -41.13 22.35 12.58
CA GLY A 32 -40.55 23.03 13.74
C GLY A 32 -39.97 22.08 14.79
N ASN A 33 -40.41 20.82 14.78
CA ASN A 33 -40.00 19.79 15.75
C ASN A 33 -39.37 18.55 15.09
N SER A 34 -39.32 18.50 13.76
CA SER A 34 -38.48 17.57 12.99
C SER A 34 -37.02 18.04 12.99
N TYR A 35 -36.09 17.15 13.30
CA TYR A 35 -34.66 17.46 13.30
C TYR A 35 -33.80 16.23 12.96
N THR A 36 -32.62 16.50 12.41
CA THR A 36 -31.59 15.47 12.14
C THR A 36 -30.37 15.77 12.99
N VAL A 37 -29.91 14.77 13.72
CA VAL A 37 -28.71 14.85 14.57
C VAL A 37 -27.74 13.73 14.25
N SER A 38 -26.46 13.97 14.53
CA SER A 38 -25.43 12.94 14.45
C SER A 38 -25.35 12.19 15.77
N GLY A 39 -25.52 10.87 15.72
CA GLY A 39 -25.29 9.95 16.82
C GLY A 39 -23.88 9.35 16.75
N TYR A 40 -23.31 9.06 17.92
CA TYR A 40 -22.02 8.40 18.04
C TYR A 40 -22.11 7.20 18.97
N SER A 41 -21.45 6.11 18.59
CA SER A 41 -21.30 4.90 19.41
C SER A 41 -19.97 4.95 20.13
N ASN A 42 -20.00 5.14 21.46
CA ASN A 42 -18.79 5.21 22.29
C ASN A 42 -17.97 3.92 22.21
N SER A 43 -18.63 2.75 22.17
CA SER A 43 -17.94 1.46 22.10
C SER A 43 -17.24 1.25 20.76
N ALA A 44 -17.93 1.51 19.64
CA ALA A 44 -17.35 1.37 18.30
C ALA A 44 -16.20 2.36 18.07
N THR A 45 -16.33 3.58 18.60
CA THR A 45 -15.28 4.60 18.53
C THR A 45 -14.01 4.14 19.24
N VAL A 46 -14.13 3.65 20.48
CA VAL A 46 -12.97 3.15 21.26
C VAL A 46 -12.31 1.96 20.55
N ILE A 47 -13.10 1.01 20.04
CA ILE A 47 -12.57 -0.16 19.32
C ILE A 47 -11.82 0.27 18.05
N SER A 48 -12.37 1.20 17.29
CA SER A 48 -11.73 1.74 16.07
C SER A 48 -10.38 2.40 16.38
N ILE A 49 -10.31 3.21 17.44
CA ILE A 49 -9.06 3.86 17.88
C ILE A 49 -8.02 2.82 18.30
N CYS A 50 -8.40 1.85 19.13
CA CYS A 50 -7.49 0.78 19.57
C CYS A 50 -6.97 -0.05 18.40
N PHE A 51 -7.84 -0.39 17.44
CA PHE A 51 -7.47 -1.14 16.25
C PHE A 51 -6.49 -0.37 15.36
N GLY A 52 -6.78 0.92 15.09
CA GLY A 52 -5.90 1.81 14.34
C GLY A 52 -4.52 1.97 15.00
N ALA A 53 -4.48 2.16 16.32
CA ALA A 53 -3.23 2.23 17.08
C ALA A 53 -2.43 0.92 16.99
N GLY A 54 -3.10 -0.23 17.05
CA GLY A 54 -2.48 -1.55 16.84
C GLY A 54 -1.85 -1.69 15.46
N ILE A 55 -2.52 -1.22 14.40
CA ILE A 55 -1.95 -1.22 13.04
C ILE A 55 -0.67 -0.37 12.99
N VAL A 56 -0.70 0.86 13.51
CA VAL A 56 0.49 1.73 13.53
C VAL A 56 1.64 1.08 14.30
N LEU A 57 1.36 0.51 15.48
CA LEU A 57 2.36 -0.13 16.31
C LEU A 57 2.98 -1.35 15.63
N THR A 58 2.17 -2.21 14.99
CA THR A 58 2.70 -3.34 14.20
C THR A 58 3.56 -2.90 13.02
N LEU A 59 3.17 -1.83 12.32
CA LEU A 59 3.99 -1.26 11.25
C LEU A 59 5.32 -0.72 11.76
N LEU A 60 5.34 -0.02 12.89
CA LEU A 60 6.57 0.47 13.51
C LEU A 60 7.48 -0.69 13.92
N LEU A 61 6.93 -1.73 14.56
CA LEU A 61 7.69 -2.92 14.94
C LEU A 61 8.30 -3.63 13.72
N VAL A 62 7.54 -3.77 12.64
CA VAL A 62 8.02 -4.37 11.39
C VAL A 62 9.04 -3.47 10.71
N SER A 63 8.85 -2.16 10.72
CA SER A 63 9.78 -1.19 10.14
C SER A 63 11.14 -1.20 10.83
N CYS A 64 11.18 -1.46 12.14
CA CYS A 64 12.43 -1.64 12.87
C CYS A 64 13.13 -2.97 12.55
N LYS A 65 12.45 -3.95 11.96
CA LYS A 65 13.11 -5.19 11.50
C LYS A 65 13.87 -4.86 10.22
N ARG A 66 15.20 -4.84 10.30
CA ARG A 66 16.05 -4.84 9.11
C ARG A 66 15.82 -6.14 8.36
N ILE A 67 15.20 -6.03 7.19
CA ILE A 67 15.09 -7.15 6.27
C ILE A 67 16.26 -7.02 5.30
N SER A 68 17.20 -7.96 5.37
CA SER A 68 18.26 -8.10 4.37
C SER A 68 17.65 -8.64 3.09
N HIS A 69 17.22 -7.74 2.21
CA HIS A 69 16.89 -8.08 0.83
C HIS A 69 17.91 -7.42 -0.10
N ASP A 70 18.48 -8.21 -1.00
CA ASP A 70 19.39 -7.71 -2.04
C ASP A 70 18.64 -6.82 -3.05
N ILE A 71 17.33 -7.00 -3.18
CA ILE A 71 16.45 -6.17 -4.01
C ILE A 71 16.02 -4.92 -3.21
N PRO A 72 16.26 -3.70 -3.70
CA PRO A 72 15.79 -2.48 -3.05
C PRO A 72 14.26 -2.50 -2.97
N LEU A 73 13.70 -2.07 -1.84
CA LEU A 73 12.26 -1.88 -1.66
C LEU A 73 11.76 -0.73 -2.57
N ALA A 74 11.61 -1.03 -3.86
CA ALA A 74 11.08 -0.15 -4.89
C ALA A 74 9.55 -0.30 -5.04
N SER A 75 8.86 -0.83 -4.02
CA SER A 75 7.46 -1.27 -4.12
C SER A 75 6.49 -0.19 -4.56
N THR A 76 6.82 1.08 -4.32
CA THR A 76 5.92 2.21 -4.56
C THR A 76 6.36 3.10 -5.73
N TYR A 77 7.51 2.81 -6.34
CA TYR A 77 8.08 3.64 -7.40
C TYR A 77 7.91 2.94 -8.75
N SER A 78 6.94 3.40 -9.54
CA SER A 78 6.70 2.89 -10.89
C SER A 78 7.93 3.00 -11.78
N ILE A 79 8.76 4.05 -11.60
CA ILE A 79 10.01 4.24 -12.33
C ILE A 79 11.03 3.13 -12.04
N ALA A 80 11.19 2.75 -10.77
CA ALA A 80 12.13 1.71 -10.36
C ALA A 80 11.63 0.32 -10.77
N ILE A 81 10.32 0.08 -10.71
CA ILE A 81 9.70 -1.16 -11.20
C ILE A 81 9.87 -1.26 -12.73
N SER A 82 9.61 -0.19 -13.46
CA SER A 82 9.76 -0.15 -14.92
C SER A 82 11.21 -0.38 -15.35
N ALA A 83 12.16 0.28 -14.67
CA ALA A 83 13.59 0.07 -14.89
C ALA A 83 13.99 -1.40 -14.65
N ALA A 84 13.48 -2.02 -13.57
CA ALA A 84 13.73 -3.43 -13.29
C ALA A 84 13.14 -4.38 -14.36
N CYS A 85 12.02 -4.00 -14.99
CA CYS A 85 11.41 -4.77 -16.07
C CYS A 85 12.05 -4.52 -17.45
N HIS A 86 12.97 -3.56 -17.57
CA HIS A 86 13.60 -3.22 -18.84
C HIS A 86 14.72 -4.22 -19.15
N ARG A 87 14.34 -5.31 -19.84
CA ARG A 87 15.27 -6.37 -20.22
C ARG A 87 16.38 -5.87 -21.16
N PRO A 88 17.60 -6.41 -21.06
CA PRO A 88 18.65 -6.15 -22.03
C PRO A 88 18.32 -6.79 -23.38
N GLN A 89 18.85 -6.23 -24.48
CA GLN A 89 18.46 -6.62 -25.84
C GLN A 89 18.90 -8.06 -26.19
N GLU A 90 20.00 -8.50 -25.59
CA GLU A 90 20.54 -9.86 -25.65
C GLU A 90 19.66 -10.91 -24.94
N ASP A 91 18.82 -10.51 -23.99
CA ASP A 91 17.95 -11.42 -23.25
C ASP A 91 16.57 -11.56 -23.92
N LYS A 92 16.48 -12.54 -24.82
CA LYS A 92 15.25 -12.91 -25.54
C LYS A 92 14.42 -13.97 -24.82
N GLU A 93 15.00 -14.67 -23.85
CA GLU A 93 14.39 -15.82 -23.18
C GLU A 93 13.79 -15.47 -21.81
N ALA A 94 13.81 -14.19 -21.42
CA ALA A 94 13.23 -13.66 -20.18
C ALA A 94 11.76 -14.06 -19.93
N SER A 95 10.99 -14.34 -20.97
CA SER A 95 9.60 -14.81 -20.82
C SER A 95 9.45 -16.32 -20.64
N LEU A 96 10.49 -17.09 -20.96
CA LEU A 96 10.46 -18.56 -20.98
C LEU A 96 11.22 -19.18 -19.81
N LEU A 97 12.25 -18.50 -19.31
CA LEU A 97 13.13 -19.00 -18.26
C LEU A 97 12.98 -18.20 -16.96
N PRO A 98 13.28 -18.80 -15.80
CA PRO A 98 13.33 -18.07 -14.53
C PRO A 98 14.31 -16.91 -14.60
N VAL A 99 13.84 -15.71 -14.28
CA VAL A 99 14.65 -14.49 -14.23
C VAL A 99 15.25 -14.29 -12.82
N GLN A 100 16.43 -13.69 -12.77
CA GLN A 100 17.07 -13.22 -11.55
C GLN A 100 17.21 -11.71 -11.59
N TRP A 101 17.08 -11.06 -10.43
CA TRP A 101 17.33 -9.63 -10.29
C TRP A 101 18.79 -9.39 -9.93
N GLY A 102 19.41 -8.41 -10.59
CA GLY A 102 20.71 -7.93 -10.19
C GLY A 102 21.30 -6.98 -11.24
N VAL A 103 22.57 -6.68 -11.03
CA VAL A 103 23.35 -5.83 -11.93
C VAL A 103 23.71 -6.60 -13.19
N ILE A 104 23.40 -6.00 -14.34
CA ILE A 104 23.73 -6.51 -15.68
C ILE A 104 24.86 -5.65 -16.26
N THR A 105 25.92 -6.29 -16.74
CA THR A 105 27.02 -5.61 -17.44
C THR A 105 26.88 -5.87 -18.94
N SER A 106 26.21 -4.97 -19.65
CA SER A 106 26.16 -5.02 -21.12
C SER A 106 27.37 -4.26 -21.68
N GLY A 107 28.05 -4.84 -22.67
CA GLY A 107 29.35 -4.37 -23.15
C GLY A 107 29.41 -2.87 -23.47
N ASN A 108 30.42 -2.19 -22.92
CA ASN A 108 30.79 -0.78 -23.14
C ASN A 108 29.77 0.32 -22.82
N GLN A 109 28.62 0.04 -22.21
CA GLN A 109 27.68 1.09 -21.79
C GLN A 109 27.66 1.24 -20.26
N THR A 110 28.42 2.22 -19.77
CA THR A 110 28.04 2.97 -18.56
C THR A 110 26.77 3.76 -18.89
N PRO A 111 25.71 3.68 -18.08
CA PRO A 111 25.72 3.25 -16.68
C PRO A 111 25.28 1.80 -16.44
N VAL A 112 25.72 1.27 -15.30
CA VAL A 112 25.33 -0.04 -14.75
C VAL A 112 23.82 -0.04 -14.50
N ARG A 113 23.11 -1.07 -14.96
CA ARG A 113 21.64 -1.18 -14.81
C ARG A 113 21.27 -2.42 -14.02
N CYS A 114 20.25 -2.30 -13.18
CA CYS A 114 19.63 -3.42 -12.49
C CYS A 114 18.31 -3.79 -13.17
N ALA A 115 18.20 -5.02 -13.65
CA ALA A 115 16.97 -5.52 -14.26
C ALA A 115 16.78 -7.02 -13.98
N PHE A 116 15.56 -7.50 -14.17
CA PHE A 116 15.26 -8.93 -14.21
C PHE A 116 15.75 -9.50 -15.54
N THR A 117 16.60 -10.52 -15.48
CA THR A 117 17.17 -11.15 -16.67
C THR A 117 17.45 -12.64 -16.47
N THR A 118 17.53 -13.39 -17.57
CA THR A 118 17.94 -14.81 -17.61
C THR A 118 19.43 -14.97 -17.92
N LEU A 119 20.15 -13.85 -18.16
CA LEU A 119 21.58 -13.88 -18.40
C LEU A 119 22.32 -14.46 -17.21
N ARG A 120 23.38 -15.24 -17.48
CA ARG A 120 24.27 -15.76 -16.42
C ARG A 120 25.19 -14.70 -15.83
N THR A 121 25.31 -13.54 -16.47
CA THR A 121 26.17 -12.42 -16.06
C THR A 121 25.47 -11.46 -15.09
N VAL A 122 24.73 -12.01 -14.12
CA VAL A 122 24.02 -11.25 -13.08
C VAL A 122 24.80 -11.33 -11.77
N ARG A 123 25.03 -10.18 -11.15
CA ARG A 123 25.63 -10.10 -9.81
C ARG A 123 24.74 -9.29 -8.86
N PRO A 124 24.80 -9.54 -7.54
CA PRO A 124 24.16 -8.65 -6.58
C PRO A 124 24.80 -7.25 -6.62
N PRO A 125 24.04 -6.19 -6.34
CA PRO A 125 24.56 -4.83 -6.23
C PRO A 125 25.55 -4.74 -5.06
N GLN A 126 26.66 -4.02 -5.25
CA GLN A 126 27.61 -3.73 -4.18
C GLN A 126 27.52 -2.25 -3.80
N ALA A 127 27.83 -1.94 -2.54
CA ALA A 127 27.84 -0.57 -2.03
C ALA A 127 28.94 0.24 -2.76
N GLY A 128 28.53 1.10 -3.70
CA GLY A 128 29.42 1.89 -4.55
C GLY A 128 29.11 1.81 -6.05
N ASP A 129 28.18 0.96 -6.48
CA ASP A 129 27.74 0.91 -7.88
C ASP A 129 26.91 2.15 -8.25
N GLU A 130 27.36 2.91 -9.26
CA GLU A 130 26.57 3.99 -9.87
C GLU A 130 25.52 3.39 -10.81
N ILE A 131 24.33 3.13 -10.27
CA ILE A 131 23.20 2.62 -11.04
C ILE A 131 22.56 3.80 -11.80
N GLY A 132 22.65 3.78 -13.12
CA GLY A 132 21.99 4.80 -13.94
C GLY A 132 20.52 4.51 -14.11
N GLY A 133 19.68 5.47 -13.75
CA GLY A 133 18.24 5.47 -14.01
C GLY A 133 17.90 5.63 -15.49
#